data_AF-A0A7S1AL96-F1
#
_entry.id   AF-A0A7S1AL96-F1
#
_cell.length_a   1.000
_cell.length_b   1.000
_cell.length_c   1.000
_cell.angle_alpha   90.00
_cell.angle_beta   90.00
_cell.angle_gamma   90.00
#
_symmetry.space_group_name_H-M   'P 1'
#
loop_
_entity.id
_entity.type
_entity.pdbx_description
1 polymer ?
#
loop_
_entity_poly.entity_id
_entity_poly.type
_entity_poly.pdbx_seq_one_letter_code
_entity_poly.pdbx_strand_id
1 'polypeptide(L)'
;MTYSIRNLVGVVAWRRGDSSERKGFFGTRKPLCGDWGKWGNKIYDFVVGCHLSHGLDFSAALLCFFMLYGDGSIMEEAATWQVRWVSRIVLYNLCCEVVVYSFWHFLTYSDSTNRRSLTPAKMNKTNQYEPDGLPVRMFSSSSGHLEREITFTTLGWLQSSFWQCLLTHAWACGYLRCYLDFWGSPLYSVALLASVTYWREIHFYWAHRGMHPWWDRENGLLSGDVGAFLYRHAHSLHHKSYNPGPWSGLSMHPLEHLLYYSCATIPPLFLCVHPLHFLYTKFHCDIAPIGGHDGYEEPGGNGDFHYLHHAKFECNYGVPFPIDFDKMFGTWVEYKDFKKTGKVEASEWSLRQMRDPAGTDLSVPLLALSWDAVKEHTREDDCWIVLYGRVVDVTGFLSTHPGGKHVLLAVAGTDATAHFEEIHESSGGFSLVSKHLPQGTVGNVVGWSGPPPPGPTQRKMCSPLWLLVPVLVAAVVGSVVPLPL
;
A
#
# COMPACT_ATOMS: atom_id res chain seq x y z
N MET A 1 -11.44 11.76 2.55
CA MET A 1 -11.18 13.18 2.94
C MET A 1 -12.33 13.96 3.62
N THR A 2 -13.46 13.41 4.09
CA THR A 2 -14.17 14.04 5.22
C THR A 2 -13.25 14.04 6.45
N TYR A 3 -12.33 13.07 6.46
CA TYR A 3 -11.22 12.93 7.40
C TYR A 3 -9.98 13.77 7.02
N SER A 4 -9.50 13.74 5.77
CA SER A 4 -8.27 14.46 5.35
C SER A 4 -8.35 16.00 5.26
N ILE A 5 -9.48 16.63 4.85
CA ILE A 5 -9.59 18.11 4.93
C ILE A 5 -9.69 18.60 6.38
N ARG A 6 -10.41 17.84 7.24
CA ARG A 6 -10.52 18.15 8.67
C ARG A 6 -9.15 18.15 9.35
N ASN A 7 -8.26 17.24 8.94
CA ASN A 7 -6.91 17.14 9.46
C ASN A 7 -5.95 18.14 8.81
N LEU A 8 -6.07 18.46 7.51
CA LEU A 8 -5.22 19.48 6.87
C LEU A 8 -5.39 20.88 7.48
N VAL A 9 -6.64 21.25 7.79
CA VAL A 9 -6.96 22.52 8.46
C VAL A 9 -6.70 22.41 9.98
N GLY A 10 -6.78 21.21 10.54
CA GLY A 10 -6.47 20.91 11.96
C GLY A 10 -4.97 20.86 12.29
N VAL A 11 -4.09 20.61 11.32
CA VAL A 11 -2.62 20.68 11.49
C VAL A 11 -2.17 22.09 11.88
N VAL A 12 -2.91 23.13 11.50
CA VAL A 12 -2.67 24.52 11.93
C VAL A 12 -3.13 24.76 13.39
N ALA A 13 -3.91 23.86 13.99
CA ALA A 13 -4.55 24.04 15.30
C ALA A 13 -4.02 23.12 16.42
N TRP A 14 -2.94 22.36 16.21
CA TRP A 14 -2.49 21.39 17.21
C TRP A 14 -1.61 22.02 18.30
N ARG A 15 -2.23 22.75 19.25
CA ARG A 15 -1.70 22.92 20.60
C ARG A 15 -2.33 21.87 21.52
N ARG A 16 -1.47 21.04 22.11
CA ARG A 16 -1.75 19.90 23.00
C ARG A 16 -2.80 20.20 24.08
N GLY A 17 -3.64 19.22 24.41
CA GLY A 17 -4.22 19.16 25.76
C GLY A 17 -5.47 18.31 26.01
N ASP A 18 -6.30 18.00 25.02
CA ASP A 18 -7.62 17.42 25.35
C ASP A 18 -8.13 16.48 24.24
N SER A 19 -7.99 15.17 24.45
CA SER A 19 -8.47 14.14 23.54
C SER A 19 -9.97 13.84 23.69
N SER A 20 -10.74 14.69 24.39
CA SER A 20 -12.17 14.48 24.63
C SER A 20 -13.11 15.34 23.78
N GLU A 21 -12.64 16.39 23.09
CA GLU A 21 -13.52 17.29 22.33
C GLU A 21 -13.11 17.43 20.85
N ARG A 22 -13.64 16.53 20.00
CA ARG A 22 -13.53 16.66 18.53
C ARG A 22 -14.36 17.86 18.03
N LYS A 23 -13.75 19.03 17.88
CA LYS A 23 -14.40 20.22 17.27
C LYS A 23 -14.64 20.01 15.77
N GLY A 24 -15.82 20.38 15.29
CA GLY A 24 -16.19 20.32 13.87
C GLY A 24 -15.53 21.42 13.04
N PHE A 25 -15.77 21.39 11.72
CA PHE A 25 -15.33 22.45 10.78
C PHE A 25 -15.87 23.82 11.26
N PHE A 26 -15.00 24.85 11.27
CA PHE A 26 -15.21 26.19 11.85
C PHE A 26 -15.36 26.30 13.38
N GLY A 27 -14.92 25.30 14.16
CA GLY A 27 -14.85 25.46 15.63
C GLY A 27 -16.22 25.51 16.32
N THR A 28 -17.28 25.07 15.65
CA THR A 28 -18.61 24.96 16.24
C THR A 28 -18.76 23.63 17.01
N ARG A 29 -19.46 23.67 18.16
CA ARG A 29 -19.72 22.53 19.05
C ARG A 29 -20.73 21.51 18.48
N LYS A 30 -21.40 21.83 17.38
CA LYS A 30 -22.39 20.96 16.74
C LYS A 30 -22.00 20.74 15.28
N PRO A 31 -22.17 19.53 14.72
CA PRO A 31 -22.08 19.34 13.28
C PRO A 31 -23.06 20.31 12.59
N LEU A 32 -22.68 20.80 11.41
CA LEU A 32 -23.40 21.83 10.65
C LEU A 32 -24.87 21.47 10.36
N CYS A 33 -25.29 20.22 10.59
CA CYS A 33 -26.63 19.74 10.33
C CYS A 33 -27.13 18.73 11.39
N GLY A 34 -27.49 19.18 12.60
CA GLY A 34 -28.46 18.51 13.50
C GLY A 34 -28.19 17.06 13.97
N ASP A 35 -28.99 16.58 14.92
CA ASP A 35 -28.97 15.19 15.40
C ASP A 35 -30.03 14.38 14.65
N TRP A 36 -29.59 13.39 13.86
CA TRP A 36 -30.43 12.61 12.95
C TRP A 36 -30.64 11.15 13.41
N GLY A 37 -30.58 10.90 14.72
CA GLY A 37 -30.88 9.59 15.31
C GLY A 37 -29.95 8.46 14.87
N LYS A 38 -30.32 7.20 15.18
CA LYS A 38 -29.49 5.98 14.99
C LYS A 38 -29.04 5.70 13.54
N TRP A 39 -29.61 6.37 12.55
CA TRP A 39 -29.35 6.13 11.12
C TRP A 39 -28.79 7.33 10.37
N GLY A 40 -29.04 8.57 10.84
CA GLY A 40 -28.62 9.75 10.10
C GLY A 40 -27.13 10.00 10.10
N ASN A 41 -26.41 9.62 11.16
CA ASN A 41 -24.95 9.60 11.14
C ASN A 41 -24.42 8.65 10.05
N LYS A 42 -25.06 7.48 9.85
CA LYS A 42 -24.64 6.52 8.83
C LYS A 42 -24.91 7.01 7.41
N ILE A 43 -26.03 7.66 7.14
CA ILE A 43 -26.33 8.21 5.79
C ILE A 43 -25.44 9.42 5.49
N TYR A 44 -25.19 10.28 6.49
CA TYR A 44 -24.26 11.40 6.34
C TYR A 44 -22.83 10.90 6.11
N ASP A 45 -22.33 9.98 6.93
CA ASP A 45 -21.04 9.34 6.72
C ASP A 45 -21.00 8.62 5.36
N PHE A 46 -22.13 8.05 4.92
CA PHE A 46 -22.23 7.37 3.64
C PHE A 46 -22.13 8.33 2.45
N VAL A 47 -22.95 9.39 2.42
CA VAL A 47 -23.02 10.30 1.27
C VAL A 47 -21.97 11.40 1.37
N VAL A 48 -21.93 12.11 2.50
CA VAL A 48 -21.01 13.23 2.70
C VAL A 48 -19.59 12.70 2.92
N GLY A 49 -19.45 11.59 3.64
CA GLY A 49 -18.18 10.92 3.84
C GLY A 49 -17.64 10.16 2.64
N CYS A 50 -18.44 9.71 1.66
CA CYS A 50 -17.94 9.28 0.35
C CYS A 50 -17.47 10.47 -0.48
N HIS A 51 -18.29 11.52 -0.62
CA HIS A 51 -18.11 12.49 -1.70
C HIS A 51 -17.26 13.71 -1.32
N LEU A 52 -17.49 14.33 -0.16
CA LEU A 52 -16.59 15.40 0.32
C LEU A 52 -15.20 14.86 0.67
N SER A 53 -15.14 13.54 0.84
CA SER A 53 -13.93 12.78 0.95
C SER A 53 -13.05 12.76 -0.26
N HIS A 54 -13.54 13.21 -1.39
CA HIS A 54 -12.82 13.20 -2.64
C HIS A 54 -12.86 14.59 -3.29
N GLY A 55 -12.84 15.61 -2.43
CA GLY A 55 -12.91 17.01 -2.83
C GLY A 55 -11.64 17.50 -3.55
N LEU A 56 -10.45 17.02 -3.17
CA LEU A 56 -9.20 17.43 -3.82
C LEU A 56 -9.11 16.89 -5.25
N ASP A 57 -9.37 15.60 -5.42
CA ASP A 57 -9.40 14.90 -6.69
C ASP A 57 -10.55 15.36 -7.58
N PHE A 58 -11.74 15.62 -7.02
CA PHE A 58 -12.81 16.27 -7.77
C PHE A 58 -12.44 17.69 -8.21
N SER A 59 -11.77 18.46 -7.36
CA SER A 59 -11.31 19.82 -7.72
C SER A 59 -10.25 19.78 -8.83
N ALA A 60 -9.31 18.82 -8.76
CA ALA A 60 -8.32 18.61 -9.81
C ALA A 60 -8.98 18.21 -11.14
N ALA A 61 -9.99 17.34 -11.10
CA ALA A 61 -10.77 16.95 -12.27
C ALA A 61 -11.57 18.12 -12.86
N LEU A 62 -12.21 18.92 -12.00
CA LEU A 62 -13.02 20.07 -12.41
C LEU A 62 -12.15 21.17 -13.02
N LEU A 63 -11.01 21.47 -12.41
CA LEU A 63 -10.03 22.41 -12.97
C LEU A 63 -9.49 21.91 -14.31
N CYS A 64 -9.19 20.60 -14.43
CA CYS A 64 -8.76 19.98 -15.68
C CYS A 64 -9.82 20.15 -16.77
N PHE A 65 -11.08 19.87 -16.43
CA PHE A 65 -12.21 20.02 -17.32
C PHE A 65 -12.32 21.47 -17.83
N PHE A 66 -12.34 22.46 -16.93
CA PHE A 66 -12.46 23.85 -17.35
C PHE A 66 -11.27 24.34 -18.18
N MET A 67 -10.05 23.94 -17.83
CA MET A 67 -8.84 24.39 -18.54
C MET A 67 -8.62 23.73 -19.90
N LEU A 68 -9.04 22.47 -20.04
CA LEU A 68 -8.74 21.68 -21.24
C LEU A 68 -9.97 21.44 -22.11
N TYR A 69 -11.13 21.19 -21.52
CA TYR A 69 -12.36 20.80 -22.23
C TYR A 69 -13.41 21.91 -22.29
N GLY A 70 -13.32 22.93 -21.42
CA GLY A 70 -14.40 23.89 -21.18
C GLY A 70 -14.80 24.74 -22.39
N ASP A 71 -13.87 24.99 -23.31
CA ASP A 71 -14.13 25.74 -24.55
C ASP A 71 -14.42 24.83 -25.76
N GLY A 72 -14.39 23.51 -25.59
CA GLY A 72 -14.58 22.51 -26.65
C GLY A 72 -13.39 22.38 -27.63
N SER A 73 -12.41 23.28 -27.60
CA SER A 73 -11.30 23.31 -28.57
C SER A 73 -10.50 22.02 -28.58
N ILE A 74 -10.31 21.38 -27.42
CA ILE A 74 -9.57 20.12 -27.34
C ILE A 74 -10.28 18.98 -28.06
N MET A 75 -11.61 18.99 -28.13
CA MET A 75 -12.37 17.96 -28.84
C MET A 75 -12.20 18.11 -30.35
N GLU A 76 -12.05 19.34 -30.85
CA GLU A 76 -11.73 19.61 -32.26
C GLU A 76 -10.26 19.25 -32.56
N GLU A 77 -9.32 19.71 -31.72
CA GLU A 77 -7.89 19.45 -31.86
C GLU A 77 -7.58 17.94 -31.81
N ALA A 78 -8.26 17.20 -30.93
CA ALA A 78 -8.02 15.77 -30.70
C ALA A 78 -8.56 14.84 -31.79
N ALA A 79 -9.28 15.35 -32.81
CA ALA A 79 -9.66 14.53 -33.96
C ALA A 79 -8.43 14.02 -34.75
N THR A 80 -7.28 14.66 -34.58
CA THR A 80 -5.99 14.22 -35.11
C THR A 80 -4.91 14.27 -34.04
N TRP A 81 -3.93 13.35 -34.09
CA TRP A 81 -2.83 13.35 -33.13
C TRP A 81 -1.90 14.54 -33.36
N GLN A 82 -1.87 15.49 -32.41
CA GLN A 82 -0.99 16.65 -32.45
C GLN A 82 -0.32 16.86 -31.10
N VAL A 83 0.97 17.22 -31.13
CA VAL A 83 1.78 17.45 -29.92
C VAL A 83 1.16 18.51 -29.02
N ARG A 84 0.49 19.52 -29.59
CA ARG A 84 -0.08 20.64 -28.85
C ARG A 84 -1.11 20.21 -27.81
N TRP A 85 -2.16 19.48 -28.20
CA TRP A 85 -3.20 19.09 -27.25
C TRP A 85 -2.74 17.96 -26.32
N VAL A 86 -1.92 17.03 -26.82
CA VAL A 86 -1.34 15.94 -26.02
C VAL A 86 -0.45 16.51 -24.92
N SER A 87 0.43 17.46 -25.24
CA SER A 87 1.33 18.07 -24.25
C SER A 87 0.57 18.88 -23.20
N ARG A 88 -0.55 19.55 -23.54
CA ARG A 88 -1.42 20.21 -22.55
C ARG A 88 -1.96 19.23 -21.51
N ILE A 89 -2.44 18.06 -21.95
CA ILE A 89 -2.91 17.00 -21.04
C ILE A 89 -1.77 16.48 -20.18
N VAL A 90 -0.64 16.10 -20.78
CA VAL A 90 0.50 15.55 -20.04
C VAL A 90 1.06 16.56 -19.03
N LEU A 91 1.24 17.82 -19.43
CA LEU A 91 1.74 18.87 -18.55
C LEU A 91 0.79 19.16 -17.40
N TYR A 92 -0.52 19.22 -17.63
CA TYR A 92 -1.49 19.41 -16.55
C TYR A 92 -1.38 18.29 -15.52
N ASN A 93 -1.33 17.04 -15.97
CA ASN A 93 -1.22 15.88 -15.10
C ASN A 93 0.07 15.86 -14.28
N LEU A 94 1.23 16.07 -14.93
CA LEU A 94 2.51 16.12 -14.21
C LEU A 94 2.58 17.31 -13.24
N CYS A 95 1.98 18.46 -13.58
CA CYS A 95 1.85 19.57 -12.64
C CYS A 95 1.00 19.19 -11.42
N CYS A 96 -0.13 18.49 -11.62
CA CYS A 96 -0.96 17.99 -10.53
C CYS A 96 -0.19 17.00 -9.64
N GLU A 97 0.51 16.03 -10.24
CA GLU A 97 1.37 15.08 -9.52
C GLU A 97 2.35 15.83 -8.62
N VAL A 98 3.19 16.68 -9.22
CA VAL A 98 4.25 17.41 -8.50
C VAL A 98 3.66 18.24 -7.38
N VAL A 99 2.59 18.99 -7.62
CA VAL A 99 1.96 19.83 -6.58
C VAL A 99 1.40 18.98 -5.46
N VAL A 100 0.59 17.96 -5.77
CA VAL A 100 -0.14 17.19 -4.75
C VAL A 100 0.79 16.29 -3.95
N TYR A 101 1.63 15.50 -4.62
CA TYR A 101 2.52 14.54 -3.95
C TYR A 101 3.65 15.25 -3.21
N SER A 102 4.26 16.29 -3.80
CA SER A 102 5.31 17.04 -3.10
C SER A 102 4.75 17.78 -1.90
N PHE A 103 3.54 18.34 -1.98
CA PHE A 103 2.89 18.96 -0.83
C PHE A 103 2.66 17.95 0.30
N TRP A 104 2.15 16.76 -0.02
CA TRP A 104 1.90 15.73 1.01
C TRP A 104 3.19 15.20 1.62
N HIS A 105 4.22 14.97 0.79
CA HIS A 105 5.56 14.57 1.24
C HIS A 105 6.22 15.62 2.12
N PHE A 106 6.12 16.89 1.73
CA PHE A 106 6.61 18.01 2.53
C PHE A 106 5.94 18.03 3.91
N LEU A 107 4.60 17.93 3.94
CA LEU A 107 3.81 17.98 5.17
C LEU A 107 4.15 16.82 6.12
N THR A 108 4.35 15.62 5.59
CA THR A 108 4.44 14.39 6.39
C THR A 108 5.88 13.94 6.67
N TYR A 109 6.87 14.30 5.84
CA TYR A 109 8.25 13.82 5.99
C TYR A 109 9.30 14.94 6.01
N SER A 110 9.23 15.93 5.11
CA SER A 110 10.32 16.92 4.97
C SER A 110 10.24 18.05 6.00
N ASP A 111 9.06 18.57 6.32
CA ASP A 111 8.93 19.64 7.30
C ASP A 111 9.08 19.10 8.73
N SER A 112 10.15 19.55 9.40
CA SER A 112 10.48 19.10 10.75
C SER A 112 9.43 19.47 11.80
N THR A 113 8.67 20.56 11.58
CA THR A 113 7.66 21.05 12.53
C THR A 113 6.41 20.16 12.50
N ASN A 114 5.87 19.94 11.31
CA ASN A 114 4.73 19.06 11.09
C ASN A 114 5.09 17.62 11.44
N ARG A 115 6.26 17.11 11.02
CA ARG A 115 6.73 15.77 11.35
C ARG A 115 6.77 15.50 12.86
N ARG A 116 7.31 16.43 13.66
CA ARG A 116 7.34 16.32 15.14
C ARG A 116 5.94 16.25 15.74
N SER A 117 5.00 16.98 15.15
CA SER A 117 3.60 17.00 15.60
C SER A 117 2.88 15.72 15.22
N LEU A 118 3.18 15.15 14.06
CA LEU A 118 2.62 13.90 13.53
C LEU A 118 3.28 12.63 14.06
N THR A 119 4.47 12.70 14.70
CA THR A 119 5.19 11.55 15.26
C THR A 119 4.31 10.59 16.07
N PRO A 120 3.38 11.02 16.94
CA PRO A 120 2.52 10.10 17.69
C PRO A 120 1.58 9.26 16.83
N ALA A 121 1.21 9.76 15.64
CA ALA A 121 0.35 9.09 14.68
C ALA A 121 1.14 8.25 13.65
N LYS A 122 2.47 8.28 13.68
CA LYS A 122 3.30 7.48 12.76
C LYS A 122 3.13 6.00 13.08
N MET A 123 2.75 5.20 12.08
CA MET A 123 2.49 3.77 12.28
C MET A 123 3.78 2.97 12.50
N ASN A 124 4.81 3.26 11.70
CA ASN A 124 6.15 2.69 11.87
C ASN A 124 7.12 3.75 12.40
N LYS A 125 7.77 3.47 13.54
CA LYS A 125 8.72 4.41 14.15
C LYS A 125 9.94 4.68 13.28
N THR A 126 10.35 3.72 12.45
CA THR A 126 11.44 3.89 11.51
C THR A 126 10.94 4.65 10.28
N ASN A 127 11.75 5.57 9.78
CA ASN A 127 11.46 6.29 8.54
C ASN A 127 12.12 5.56 7.37
N GLN A 128 11.36 5.16 6.34
CA GLN A 128 11.94 4.44 5.20
C GLN A 128 12.90 5.27 4.35
N TYR A 129 12.76 6.61 4.36
CA TYR A 129 13.58 7.49 3.53
C TYR A 129 14.93 7.83 4.18
N GLU A 130 14.95 7.94 5.51
CA GLU A 130 16.16 8.29 6.27
C GLU A 130 16.24 7.42 7.54
N PRO A 131 16.60 6.13 7.41
CA PRO A 131 16.63 5.19 8.53
C PRO A 131 17.65 5.60 9.62
N ASP A 132 18.74 6.27 9.23
CA ASP A 132 19.77 6.78 10.15
C ASP A 132 19.37 8.08 10.86
N GLY A 133 18.12 8.54 10.67
CA GLY A 133 17.57 9.72 11.35
C GLY A 133 17.96 11.06 10.73
N LEU A 134 18.54 11.05 9.53
CA LEU A 134 18.84 12.28 8.78
C LEU A 134 17.56 13.06 8.41
N PRO A 135 17.66 14.36 8.10
CA PRO A 135 16.53 15.13 7.58
C PRO A 135 16.08 14.60 6.21
N VAL A 136 14.77 14.34 6.07
CA VAL A 136 14.20 13.83 4.82
C VAL A 136 14.16 14.95 3.79
N ARG A 137 14.74 14.70 2.62
CA ARG A 137 14.73 15.65 1.50
C ARG A 137 13.45 15.50 0.68
N MET A 138 13.20 16.45 -0.22
CA MET A 138 11.99 16.47 -1.04
C MET A 138 11.97 15.39 -2.13
N PHE A 139 13.12 15.11 -2.75
CA PHE A 139 13.21 14.29 -3.97
C PHE A 139 14.38 13.29 -3.94
N SER A 140 15.00 13.09 -2.79
CA SER A 140 16.06 12.09 -2.63
C SER A 140 16.05 11.51 -1.21
N SER A 141 16.58 10.31 -1.07
CA SER A 141 16.67 9.59 0.19
C SER A 141 18.00 8.85 0.28
N SER A 142 18.56 8.71 1.49
CA SER A 142 19.78 7.91 1.69
C SER A 142 19.59 6.43 1.33
N SER A 143 18.35 5.95 1.41
CA SER A 143 17.98 4.56 1.11
C SER A 143 17.63 4.30 -0.36
N GLY A 144 17.45 5.34 -1.19
CA GLY A 144 16.97 5.20 -2.57
C GLY A 144 15.48 4.83 -2.72
N HIS A 145 14.76 4.64 -1.61
CA HIS A 145 13.33 4.29 -1.63
C HIS A 145 12.47 5.39 -2.25
N LEU A 146 12.74 6.66 -1.91
CA LEU A 146 11.96 7.80 -2.38
C LEU A 146 12.05 7.95 -3.91
N GLU A 147 13.24 7.77 -4.46
CA GLU A 147 13.52 7.88 -5.89
C GLU A 147 12.77 6.81 -6.69
N ARG A 148 12.74 5.57 -6.19
CA ARG A 148 11.92 4.49 -6.77
C ARG A 148 10.44 4.83 -6.73
N GLU A 149 9.96 5.29 -5.57
CA GLU A 149 8.55 5.63 -5.38
C GLU A 149 8.08 6.75 -6.31
N ILE A 150 8.87 7.82 -6.41
CA ILE A 150 8.65 8.91 -7.37
C ILE A 150 8.63 8.36 -8.80
N THR A 151 9.65 7.59 -9.19
CA THR A 151 9.77 7.07 -10.56
C THR A 151 8.52 6.30 -11.00
N PHE A 152 8.06 5.33 -10.20
CA PHE A 152 6.91 4.52 -10.56
C PHE A 152 5.57 5.26 -10.38
N THR A 153 5.48 6.20 -9.45
CA THR A 153 4.31 7.10 -9.38
C THR A 153 4.20 7.96 -10.64
N THR A 154 5.31 8.56 -11.10
CA THR A 154 5.34 9.35 -12.34
C THR A 154 4.98 8.50 -13.56
N LEU A 155 5.43 7.24 -13.62
CA LEU A 155 4.98 6.31 -14.67
C LEU A 155 3.46 6.08 -14.63
N GLY A 156 2.88 5.98 -13.42
CA GLY A 156 1.43 5.90 -13.23
C GLY A 156 0.71 7.14 -13.77
N TRP A 157 1.18 8.34 -13.42
CA TRP A 157 0.63 9.61 -13.92
C TRP A 157 0.77 9.78 -15.44
N LEU A 158 1.88 9.33 -16.03
CA LEU A 158 2.07 9.31 -17.48
C LEU A 158 1.09 8.35 -18.15
N GLN A 159 0.84 7.18 -17.57
CA GLN A 159 -0.13 6.22 -18.07
C GLN A 159 -1.58 6.71 -17.91
N SER A 160 -1.88 7.39 -16.80
CA SER A 160 -3.13 8.12 -16.58
C SER A 160 -3.37 9.17 -17.66
N SER A 161 -2.32 9.94 -18.00
CA SER A 161 -2.33 10.93 -19.08
C SER A 161 -2.52 10.29 -20.45
N PHE A 162 -1.88 9.14 -20.70
CA PHE A 162 -2.06 8.37 -21.92
C PHE A 162 -3.52 7.95 -22.11
N TRP A 163 -4.16 7.42 -21.06
CA TRP A 163 -5.58 7.05 -21.12
C TRP A 163 -6.49 8.25 -21.35
N GLN A 164 -6.19 9.39 -20.72
CA GLN A 164 -6.90 10.63 -21.00
C GLN A 164 -6.78 11.00 -22.47
N CYS A 165 -5.56 11.03 -23.02
CA CYS A 165 -5.37 11.36 -24.44
C CYS A 165 -6.10 10.40 -25.38
N LEU A 166 -6.01 9.09 -25.11
CA LEU A 166 -6.66 8.07 -25.93
C LEU A 166 -8.18 8.23 -25.94
N LEU A 167 -8.79 8.47 -24.77
CA LEU A 167 -10.24 8.64 -24.67
C LEU A 167 -10.70 9.98 -25.28
N THR A 168 -9.93 11.06 -25.10
CA THR A 168 -10.21 12.34 -25.78
C THR A 168 -10.23 12.16 -27.29
N HIS A 169 -9.22 11.48 -27.85
CA HIS A 169 -9.16 11.18 -29.28
C HIS A 169 -10.32 10.29 -29.73
N ALA A 170 -10.62 9.24 -28.96
CA ALA A 170 -11.72 8.32 -29.27
C ALA A 170 -13.09 9.02 -29.27
N TRP A 171 -13.33 9.97 -28.37
CA TRP A 171 -14.54 10.79 -28.36
C TRP A 171 -14.55 11.78 -29.52
N ALA A 172 -13.44 12.47 -29.79
CA ALA A 172 -13.32 13.43 -30.89
C ALA A 172 -13.57 12.80 -32.26
N CYS A 173 -13.10 11.57 -32.48
CA CYS A 173 -13.33 10.81 -33.70
C CYS A 173 -14.69 10.09 -33.75
N GLY A 174 -15.47 10.12 -32.67
CA GLY A 174 -16.74 9.40 -32.58
C GLY A 174 -16.61 7.87 -32.45
N TYR A 175 -15.42 7.35 -32.11
CA TYR A 175 -15.23 5.92 -31.82
C TYR A 175 -15.90 5.50 -30.50
N LEU A 176 -15.97 6.42 -29.53
CA LEU A 176 -16.68 6.24 -28.27
C LEU A 176 -17.77 7.29 -28.12
N ARG A 177 -18.87 6.90 -27.46
CA ARG A 177 -19.99 7.79 -27.16
C ARG A 177 -19.65 8.67 -25.95
N CYS A 178 -19.83 9.97 -26.09
CA CYS A 178 -19.83 10.92 -24.99
C CYS A 178 -20.91 11.98 -25.22
N TYR A 179 -21.26 12.71 -24.17
CA TYR A 179 -22.08 13.92 -24.27
C TYR A 179 -21.33 15.08 -23.62
N LEU A 180 -21.44 16.26 -24.22
CA LEU A 180 -20.69 17.46 -23.80
C LEU A 180 -21.53 18.43 -22.97
N ASP A 181 -22.85 18.41 -23.13
CA ASP A 181 -23.75 19.18 -22.28
C ASP A 181 -24.09 18.37 -21.01
N PHE A 182 -23.35 18.64 -19.93
CA PHE A 182 -23.59 18.01 -18.63
C PHE A 182 -25.05 18.15 -18.16
N TRP A 183 -25.68 19.29 -18.45
CA TRP A 183 -27.02 19.64 -17.99
C TRP A 183 -28.13 19.19 -18.96
N GLY A 184 -27.79 18.65 -20.12
CA GLY A 184 -28.75 18.06 -21.06
C GLY A 184 -29.43 16.80 -20.52
N SER A 185 -28.84 16.14 -19.52
CA SER A 185 -29.42 14.99 -18.81
C SER A 185 -29.01 15.01 -17.33
N PRO A 186 -29.54 15.96 -16.53
CA PRO A 186 -28.98 16.29 -15.23
C PRO A 186 -29.07 15.14 -14.22
N LEU A 187 -30.16 14.37 -14.24
CA LEU A 187 -30.33 13.21 -13.37
C LEU A 187 -29.29 12.12 -13.66
N TYR A 188 -29.07 11.82 -14.94
CA TYR A 188 -28.10 10.83 -15.37
C TYR A 188 -26.67 11.28 -15.05
N SER A 189 -26.33 12.54 -15.37
CA SER A 189 -25.01 13.11 -15.08
C SER A 189 -24.70 13.11 -13.57
N VAL A 190 -25.62 13.61 -12.75
CA VAL A 190 -25.41 13.64 -11.30
C VAL A 190 -25.36 12.23 -10.72
N ALA A 191 -26.19 11.29 -11.19
CA ALA A 191 -26.15 9.90 -10.74
C ALA A 191 -24.82 9.21 -11.10
N LEU A 192 -24.33 9.38 -12.32
CA LEU A 192 -23.02 8.85 -12.71
C LEU A 192 -21.90 9.47 -11.89
N LEU A 193 -21.89 10.79 -11.71
CA LEU A 193 -20.88 11.47 -10.90
C LEU A 193 -20.87 10.96 -9.45
N ALA A 194 -22.06 10.77 -8.85
CA ALA A 194 -22.19 10.20 -7.52
C ALA A 194 -21.76 8.71 -7.48
N SER A 195 -21.89 7.97 -8.58
CA SER A 195 -21.48 6.55 -8.62
C SER A 195 -19.96 6.34 -8.65
N VAL A 196 -19.17 7.35 -9.05
CA VAL A 196 -17.71 7.24 -9.26
C VAL A 196 -16.99 6.67 -8.04
N THR A 197 -17.28 7.19 -6.84
CA THR A 197 -16.60 6.73 -5.62
C THR A 197 -16.94 5.27 -5.30
N TYR A 198 -18.21 4.87 -5.49
CA TYR A 198 -18.62 3.48 -5.25
C TYR A 198 -18.00 2.52 -6.26
N TRP A 199 -18.01 2.92 -7.54
CA TRP A 199 -17.41 2.14 -8.61
C TRP A 199 -15.91 1.91 -8.36
N ARG A 200 -15.17 2.96 -7.98
CA ARG A 200 -13.75 2.83 -7.66
C ARG A 200 -13.51 1.82 -6.56
N GLU A 201 -14.22 1.89 -5.43
CA GLU A 201 -13.94 0.97 -4.32
C GLU A 201 -14.25 -0.48 -4.65
N ILE A 202 -15.34 -0.71 -5.40
CA ILE A 202 -15.69 -2.05 -5.89
C ILE A 202 -14.59 -2.56 -6.84
N HIS A 203 -14.22 -1.75 -7.83
CA HIS A 203 -13.17 -2.10 -8.79
C HIS A 203 -11.84 -2.36 -8.09
N PHE A 204 -11.45 -1.48 -7.16
CA PHE A 204 -10.20 -1.57 -6.41
C PHE A 204 -10.08 -2.89 -5.67
N TYR A 205 -11.11 -3.33 -4.93
CA TYR A 205 -11.06 -4.61 -4.22
C TYR A 205 -10.79 -5.77 -5.17
N TRP A 206 -11.52 -5.87 -6.29
CA TRP A 206 -11.38 -6.98 -7.23
C TRP A 206 -10.06 -6.95 -7.99
N ALA A 207 -9.63 -5.78 -8.45
CA ALA A 207 -8.34 -5.60 -9.10
C ALA A 207 -7.20 -5.96 -8.13
N HIS A 208 -7.26 -5.45 -6.90
CA HIS A 208 -6.23 -5.67 -5.90
C HIS A 208 -6.18 -7.13 -5.44
N ARG A 209 -7.30 -7.71 -4.99
CA ARG A 209 -7.38 -9.13 -4.61
C ARG A 209 -6.98 -10.05 -5.77
N GLY A 210 -7.36 -9.69 -7.00
CA GLY A 210 -7.03 -10.41 -8.22
C GLY A 210 -5.53 -10.47 -8.53
N MET A 211 -4.76 -9.49 -8.06
CA MET A 211 -3.29 -9.47 -8.19
C MET A 211 -2.56 -10.17 -7.04
N HIS A 212 -3.27 -10.74 -6.07
CA HIS A 212 -2.69 -11.55 -4.99
C HIS A 212 -2.95 -13.05 -5.21
N PRO A 213 -2.09 -13.95 -4.71
CA PRO A 213 -2.28 -15.41 -4.82
C PRO A 213 -3.67 -15.90 -4.39
N TRP A 214 -4.24 -16.87 -5.12
CA TRP A 214 -5.59 -17.41 -4.84
C TRP A 214 -5.56 -18.78 -4.17
N TRP A 215 -4.60 -19.62 -4.53
CA TRP A 215 -4.47 -20.99 -4.00
C TRP A 215 -3.19 -21.16 -3.19
N ASP A 216 -2.05 -20.99 -3.86
CA ASP A 216 -0.72 -21.13 -3.27
C ASP A 216 0.21 -20.09 -3.91
N ARG A 217 1.13 -19.57 -3.13
CA ARG A 217 2.10 -18.55 -3.52
C ARG A 217 3.20 -19.11 -4.44
N GLU A 218 3.40 -20.43 -4.41
CA GLU A 218 4.33 -21.13 -5.31
C GLU A 218 3.72 -21.39 -6.69
N ASN A 219 2.39 -21.49 -6.76
CA ASN A 219 1.66 -21.63 -8.00
C ASN A 219 1.89 -20.41 -8.92
N GLY A 220 1.74 -20.63 -10.22
CA GLY A 220 1.89 -19.60 -11.24
C GLY A 220 0.82 -19.75 -12.31
N LEU A 221 0.98 -18.99 -13.39
CA LEU A 221 -0.02 -18.93 -14.46
C LEU A 221 -0.38 -20.33 -15.01
N LEU A 222 0.62 -21.20 -15.18
CA LEU A 222 0.43 -22.55 -15.71
C LEU A 222 -0.30 -23.50 -14.75
N SER A 223 -0.29 -23.22 -13.44
CA SER A 223 -1.08 -23.97 -12.45
C SER A 223 -2.44 -23.34 -12.17
N GLY A 224 -2.84 -22.33 -12.95
CA GLY A 224 -4.13 -21.66 -12.84
C GLY A 224 -4.15 -20.47 -11.87
N ASP A 225 -3.08 -20.24 -11.10
CA ASP A 225 -2.97 -19.11 -10.16
C ASP A 225 -2.48 -17.84 -10.85
N VAL A 226 -3.42 -17.16 -11.51
CA VAL A 226 -3.17 -15.85 -12.17
C VAL A 226 -2.76 -14.81 -11.14
N GLY A 227 -3.33 -14.84 -9.93
CA GLY A 227 -3.01 -13.91 -8.87
C GLY A 227 -1.57 -14.02 -8.39
N ALA A 228 -1.06 -15.24 -8.20
CA ALA A 228 0.34 -15.45 -7.84
C ALA A 228 1.32 -15.02 -8.95
N PHE A 229 0.93 -15.21 -10.22
CA PHE A 229 1.69 -14.71 -11.36
C PHE A 229 1.74 -13.17 -11.39
N LEU A 230 0.58 -12.51 -11.30
CA LEU A 230 0.48 -11.06 -11.30
C LEU A 230 1.17 -10.45 -10.08
N TYR A 231 1.09 -11.10 -8.92
CA TYR A 231 1.83 -10.66 -7.74
C TYR A 231 3.33 -10.60 -8.04
N ARG A 232 3.90 -11.72 -8.46
CA ARG A 232 5.35 -11.87 -8.61
C ARG A 232 5.93 -10.88 -9.61
N HIS A 233 5.21 -10.61 -10.70
CA HIS A 233 5.73 -9.84 -11.85
C HIS A 233 5.22 -8.39 -11.93
N ALA A 234 4.15 -8.03 -11.22
CA ALA A 234 3.61 -6.68 -11.24
C ALA A 234 3.45 -6.10 -9.83
N HIS A 235 2.68 -6.77 -8.97
CA HIS A 235 2.26 -6.17 -7.69
C HIS A 235 3.32 -6.23 -6.59
N SER A 236 4.32 -7.11 -6.70
CA SER A 236 5.45 -7.20 -5.76
C SER A 236 6.25 -5.90 -5.66
N LEU A 237 6.30 -5.12 -6.74
CA LEU A 237 6.99 -3.84 -6.77
C LEU A 237 6.33 -2.81 -5.83
N HIS A 238 5.01 -2.71 -5.87
CA HIS A 238 4.23 -1.84 -4.99
C HIS A 238 4.47 -2.17 -3.52
N HIS A 239 4.53 -3.47 -3.28
CA HIS A 239 4.78 -4.10 -1.99
C HIS A 239 6.22 -3.98 -1.47
N LYS A 240 7.17 -3.47 -2.28
CA LYS A 240 8.52 -3.10 -1.79
C LYS A 240 8.49 -1.86 -0.89
N SER A 241 7.37 -1.16 -0.81
CA SER A 241 7.15 -0.03 0.11
C SER A 241 6.45 -0.48 1.38
N TYR A 242 7.05 -1.46 2.08
CA TYR A 242 6.54 -2.09 3.31
C TYR A 242 6.17 -1.09 4.41
N ASN A 243 6.88 0.04 4.46
CA ASN A 243 6.50 1.22 5.21
C ASN A 243 6.10 2.26 4.16
N PRO A 244 4.80 2.40 3.87
CA PRO A 244 4.36 3.26 2.80
C PRO A 244 4.59 4.73 3.15
N GLY A 245 4.89 5.52 2.11
CA GLY A 245 4.85 6.97 2.15
C GLY A 245 3.98 7.54 1.01
N PRO A 246 3.83 8.87 0.91
CA PRO A 246 2.85 9.49 0.03
C PRO A 246 3.04 9.08 -1.44
N TRP A 247 4.30 8.93 -1.86
CA TRP A 247 4.72 8.47 -3.18
C TRP A 247 4.59 6.96 -3.40
N SER A 248 4.35 6.15 -2.38
CA SER A 248 4.21 4.70 -2.54
C SER A 248 2.87 4.27 -3.13
N GLY A 249 1.83 5.10 -3.01
CA GLY A 249 0.46 4.74 -3.37
C GLY A 249 0.23 4.45 -4.86
N LEU A 250 1.00 5.09 -5.76
CA LEU A 250 1.02 4.77 -7.20
C LEU A 250 2.38 4.21 -7.63
N SER A 251 3.29 3.93 -6.69
CA SER A 251 4.54 3.24 -7.01
C SER A 251 4.22 1.79 -7.32
N MET A 252 3.87 1.50 -8.57
CA MET A 252 3.40 0.21 -9.05
C MET A 252 4.05 -0.10 -10.40
N HIS A 253 4.03 -1.36 -10.79
CA HIS A 253 4.50 -1.74 -12.13
C HIS A 253 3.52 -1.24 -13.20
N PRO A 254 3.95 -0.86 -14.42
CA PRO A 254 3.02 -0.41 -15.49
C PRO A 254 1.89 -1.38 -15.82
N LEU A 255 2.10 -2.69 -15.65
CA LEU A 255 1.03 -3.70 -15.79
C LEU A 255 -0.03 -3.59 -14.68
N GLU A 256 0.39 -3.28 -13.45
CA GLU A 256 -0.54 -3.00 -12.36
C GLU A 256 -1.27 -1.68 -12.61
N HIS A 257 -0.59 -0.64 -13.09
CA HIS A 257 -1.25 0.61 -13.51
C HIS A 257 -2.31 0.35 -14.60
N LEU A 258 -2.08 -0.58 -15.55
CA LEU A 258 -3.08 -0.92 -16.58
C LEU A 258 -4.35 -1.46 -15.92
N LEU A 259 -4.20 -2.40 -14.98
CA LEU A 259 -5.33 -2.97 -14.27
C LEU A 259 -5.98 -1.92 -13.36
N TYR A 260 -5.20 -1.10 -12.67
CA TYR A 260 -5.68 -0.06 -11.77
C TYR A 260 -6.51 1.00 -12.51
N TYR A 261 -5.97 1.56 -13.59
CA TYR A 261 -6.66 2.57 -14.40
C TYR A 261 -7.80 2.00 -15.24
N SER A 262 -7.95 0.68 -15.34
CA SER A 262 -9.16 0.09 -15.94
C SER A 262 -10.44 0.53 -15.21
N CYS A 263 -10.33 0.97 -13.95
CA CYS A 263 -11.40 1.65 -13.22
C CYS A 263 -11.97 2.83 -14.01
N ALA A 264 -11.12 3.68 -14.58
CA ALA A 264 -11.53 4.87 -15.30
C ALA A 264 -11.84 4.59 -16.78
N THR A 265 -11.22 3.56 -17.38
CA THR A 265 -11.32 3.31 -18.82
C THR A 265 -12.42 2.34 -19.20
N ILE A 266 -12.87 1.44 -18.32
CA ILE A 266 -13.99 0.52 -18.58
C ILE A 266 -15.32 1.26 -18.75
N PRO A 267 -15.75 2.19 -17.86
CA PRO A 267 -17.07 2.81 -17.98
C PRO A 267 -17.32 3.52 -19.33
N PRO A 268 -16.38 4.32 -19.89
CA PRO A 268 -16.55 4.93 -21.21
C PRO A 268 -16.76 3.95 -22.39
N LEU A 269 -16.40 2.68 -22.25
CA LEU A 269 -16.59 1.67 -23.31
C LEU A 269 -18.06 1.20 -23.40
N PHE A 270 -18.79 1.27 -22.30
CA PHE A 270 -20.14 0.71 -22.20
C PHE A 270 -21.21 1.77 -21.92
N LEU A 271 -20.83 2.87 -21.26
CA LEU A 271 -21.71 3.96 -20.88
C LEU A 271 -21.40 5.19 -21.74
N CYS A 272 -22.45 5.95 -22.09
CA CYS A 272 -22.25 7.29 -22.60
C CYS A 272 -21.87 8.18 -21.42
N VAL A 273 -20.62 8.66 -21.37
CA VAL A 273 -20.11 9.45 -20.25
C VAL A 273 -19.77 10.87 -20.68
N HIS A 274 -20.02 11.83 -19.78
CA HIS A 274 -19.44 13.16 -19.90
C HIS A 274 -17.93 13.10 -19.55
N PRO A 275 -17.06 13.89 -20.22
CA PRO A 275 -15.62 13.90 -19.92
C PRO A 275 -15.30 14.11 -18.44
N LEU A 276 -16.10 14.91 -17.73
CA LEU A 276 -15.95 15.11 -16.27
C LEU A 276 -16.09 13.82 -15.45
N HIS A 277 -16.93 12.85 -15.82
CA HIS A 277 -17.04 11.57 -15.10
C HIS A 277 -15.76 10.75 -15.21
N PHE A 278 -15.20 10.69 -16.42
CA PHE A 278 -13.93 10.04 -16.66
C PHE A 278 -12.81 10.76 -15.90
N LEU A 279 -12.71 12.09 -16.03
CA LEU A 279 -11.68 12.88 -15.34
C LEU A 279 -11.79 12.70 -13.83
N TYR A 280 -13.00 12.73 -13.25
CA TYR A 280 -13.15 12.50 -11.82
C TYR A 280 -12.69 11.11 -11.42
N THR A 281 -13.12 10.05 -12.10
CA THR A 281 -12.70 8.67 -11.81
C THR A 281 -11.18 8.51 -11.93
N LYS A 282 -10.58 9.13 -12.96
CA LYS A 282 -9.14 9.13 -13.23
C LYS A 282 -8.36 9.84 -12.12
N PHE A 283 -8.67 11.10 -11.82
CA PHE A 283 -7.97 11.86 -10.76
C PHE A 283 -8.22 11.27 -9.37
N HIS A 284 -9.37 10.63 -9.18
CA HIS A 284 -9.66 9.87 -7.98
C HIS A 284 -8.72 8.67 -7.85
N CYS A 285 -8.44 7.94 -8.93
CA CYS A 285 -7.38 6.93 -8.98
C CYS A 285 -5.98 7.55 -8.77
N ASP A 286 -5.73 8.75 -9.33
CA ASP A 286 -4.41 9.37 -9.25
C ASP A 286 -4.02 9.86 -7.84
N ILE A 287 -5.00 10.34 -7.06
CA ILE A 287 -4.73 11.09 -5.82
C ILE A 287 -5.18 10.31 -4.57
N ALA A 288 -6.29 9.56 -4.64
CA ALA A 288 -6.82 8.87 -3.46
C ALA A 288 -5.84 7.87 -2.82
N PRO A 289 -4.94 7.17 -3.55
CA PRO A 289 -3.98 6.26 -2.95
C PRO A 289 -3.11 6.89 -1.86
N ILE A 290 -2.80 8.19 -1.93
CA ILE A 290 -1.99 8.90 -0.93
C ILE A 290 -2.57 8.71 0.48
N GLY A 291 -3.89 8.79 0.63
CA GLY A 291 -4.56 8.73 1.93
C GLY A 291 -4.43 7.38 2.64
N GLY A 292 -4.14 6.29 1.92
CA GLY A 292 -3.86 4.96 2.47
C GLY A 292 -2.37 4.66 2.64
N HIS A 293 -1.50 5.54 2.14
CA HIS A 293 -0.07 5.29 1.99
C HIS A 293 0.82 6.34 2.65
N ASP A 294 0.28 7.40 3.25
CA ASP A 294 1.11 8.45 3.85
C ASP A 294 1.98 7.96 5.03
N GLY A 295 1.67 6.78 5.58
CA GLY A 295 2.42 6.10 6.63
C GLY A 295 2.07 6.59 8.04
N TYR A 296 0.95 7.30 8.19
CA TYR A 296 0.43 7.80 9.46
C TYR A 296 -1.05 7.43 9.66
N GLU A 297 -1.47 7.22 10.92
CA GLU A 297 -2.88 7.03 11.27
C GLU A 297 -3.71 8.27 10.84
N GLU A 298 -3.14 9.48 11.00
CA GLU A 298 -3.65 10.78 10.56
C GLU A 298 -2.45 11.64 10.06
N PRO A 299 -2.59 12.57 9.10
CA PRO A 299 -3.81 13.27 8.67
C PRO A 299 -4.58 12.60 7.53
N GLY A 300 -4.09 11.48 6.99
CA GLY A 300 -4.71 10.69 5.94
C GLY A 300 -6.08 10.09 6.28
N GLY A 301 -6.53 9.14 5.46
CA GLY A 301 -7.87 8.56 5.53
C GLY A 301 -8.02 7.38 6.48
N ASN A 302 -7.31 7.35 7.61
CA ASN A 302 -7.10 6.14 8.43
C ASN A 302 -6.51 5.00 7.58
N GLY A 303 -5.33 5.19 6.99
CA GLY A 303 -4.67 4.18 6.14
C GLY A 303 -4.14 2.95 6.87
N ASP A 304 -4.57 2.72 8.12
CA ASP A 304 -4.01 1.70 9.01
C ASP A 304 -4.26 0.27 8.53
N PHE A 305 -5.43 0.04 7.94
CA PHE A 305 -5.76 -1.22 7.27
C PHE A 305 -4.86 -1.49 6.05
N HIS A 306 -4.51 -0.45 5.28
CA HIS A 306 -3.69 -0.59 4.08
C HIS A 306 -2.19 -0.67 4.42
N TYR A 307 -1.73 0.06 5.44
CA TYR A 307 -0.42 -0.16 6.05
C TYR A 307 -0.27 -1.61 6.51
N LEU A 308 -1.29 -2.16 7.19
CA LEU A 308 -1.27 -3.55 7.62
C LEU A 308 -1.24 -4.52 6.44
N HIS A 309 -1.94 -4.18 5.34
CA HIS A 309 -1.84 -4.91 4.08
C HIS A 309 -0.40 -4.94 3.55
N HIS A 310 0.31 -3.82 3.46
CA HIS A 310 1.72 -3.78 3.06
C HIS A 310 2.64 -4.59 4.01
N ALA A 311 2.30 -4.66 5.29
CA ALA A 311 3.07 -5.43 6.27
C ALA A 311 2.80 -6.96 6.25
N LYS A 312 1.62 -7.39 5.78
CA LYS A 312 1.15 -8.79 5.91
C LYS A 312 0.72 -9.47 4.61
N PHE A 313 0.40 -8.71 3.57
CA PHE A 313 0.04 -9.10 2.21
C PHE A 313 -1.26 -9.92 2.08
N GLU A 314 -1.67 -10.65 3.12
CA GLU A 314 -2.79 -11.62 3.10
C GLU A 314 -4.10 -11.10 3.69
N CYS A 315 -4.24 -9.79 3.83
CA CYS A 315 -5.41 -9.18 4.47
C CYS A 315 -5.71 -7.80 3.90
N ASN A 316 -6.93 -7.29 4.10
CA ASN A 316 -7.30 -5.90 3.81
C ASN A 316 -7.01 -5.46 2.36
N TYR A 317 -7.57 -6.18 1.39
CA TYR A 317 -7.41 -5.88 -0.04
C TYR A 317 -8.25 -4.68 -0.51
N GLY A 318 -9.33 -4.36 0.20
CA GLY A 318 -10.22 -3.27 -0.11
C GLY A 318 -10.12 -2.13 0.88
N VAL A 319 -11.15 -1.29 0.81
CA VAL A 319 -11.41 -0.25 1.81
C VAL A 319 -12.65 -0.65 2.62
N PRO A 320 -12.77 -0.24 3.89
CA PRO A 320 -13.90 -0.63 4.74
C PRO A 320 -15.24 0.02 4.34
N PHE A 321 -15.24 0.92 3.37
CA PHE A 321 -16.38 1.75 3.02
C PHE A 321 -16.34 2.11 1.52
N PRO A 322 -17.43 2.01 0.75
CA PRO A 322 -18.83 1.83 1.16
C PRO A 322 -19.23 0.38 1.45
N ILE A 323 -18.50 -0.59 0.89
CA ILE A 323 -18.72 -2.02 1.11
C ILE A 323 -17.42 -2.64 1.59
N ASP A 324 -17.45 -3.22 2.78
CA ASP A 324 -16.29 -3.91 3.37
C ASP A 324 -16.21 -5.35 2.86
N PHE A 325 -15.66 -5.49 1.66
CA PHE A 325 -15.50 -6.80 1.02
C PHE A 325 -14.56 -7.72 1.81
N ASP A 326 -13.55 -7.17 2.50
CA ASP A 326 -12.66 -7.97 3.33
C ASP A 326 -13.41 -8.61 4.51
N LYS A 327 -14.33 -7.91 5.16
CA LYS A 327 -15.20 -8.53 6.17
C LYS A 327 -16.15 -9.56 5.56
N MET A 328 -16.70 -9.28 4.38
CA MET A 328 -17.59 -10.22 3.69
C MET A 328 -16.90 -11.53 3.31
N PHE A 329 -15.63 -11.45 2.91
CA PHE A 329 -14.85 -12.61 2.46
C PHE A 329 -13.84 -13.14 3.49
N GLY A 330 -13.85 -12.60 4.71
CA GLY A 330 -13.05 -13.09 5.83
C GLY A 330 -11.55 -12.76 5.74
N THR A 331 -11.17 -11.73 4.99
CA THR A 331 -9.79 -11.25 4.82
C THR A 331 -9.51 -9.97 5.62
N TRP A 332 -10.45 -9.51 6.46
CA TRP A 332 -10.29 -8.33 7.29
C TRP A 332 -9.44 -8.60 8.54
N VAL A 333 -8.49 -7.72 8.81
CA VAL A 333 -7.67 -7.72 10.02
C VAL A 333 -7.62 -6.31 10.63
N GLU A 334 -7.95 -6.22 11.91
CA GLU A 334 -7.95 -4.98 12.68
C GLU A 334 -6.53 -4.54 13.07
N TYR A 335 -6.16 -3.30 12.72
CA TYR A 335 -4.86 -2.73 13.05
C TYR A 335 -4.62 -2.61 14.57
N LYS A 336 -5.66 -2.35 15.36
CA LYS A 336 -5.55 -2.29 16.84
C LYS A 336 -5.13 -3.63 17.45
N ASP A 337 -5.57 -4.73 16.86
CA ASP A 337 -5.21 -6.07 17.33
C ASP A 337 -3.75 -6.37 16.99
N PHE A 338 -3.31 -5.99 15.79
CA PHE A 338 -1.89 -6.02 15.42
C PHE A 338 -1.01 -5.18 16.38
N LYS A 339 -1.41 -3.94 16.69
CA LYS A 339 -0.65 -3.03 17.58
C LYS A 339 -0.53 -3.57 19.01
N LYS A 340 -1.54 -4.28 19.52
CA LYS A 340 -1.56 -4.84 20.88
C LYS A 340 -0.80 -6.16 20.99
N THR A 341 -0.95 -7.03 20.00
CA THR A 341 -0.47 -8.41 20.09
C THR A 341 0.87 -8.61 19.40
N GLY A 342 1.23 -7.74 18.44
CA GLY A 342 2.31 -7.97 17.48
C GLY A 342 2.07 -9.19 16.58
N LYS A 343 0.97 -9.91 16.78
CA LYS A 343 0.66 -11.20 16.17
C LYS A 343 -0.49 -11.02 15.18
N VAL A 344 -0.09 -10.89 13.93
CA VAL A 344 -0.82 -11.46 12.81
C VAL A 344 0.24 -12.29 12.12
N GLU A 345 0.10 -13.61 12.09
CA GLU A 345 1.12 -14.50 11.49
C GLU A 345 1.28 -14.10 10.02
N ALA A 346 2.33 -13.32 9.70
CA ALA A 346 2.72 -13.12 8.32
C ALA A 346 3.28 -14.46 7.87
N SER A 347 2.76 -15.04 6.79
CA SER A 347 3.40 -16.23 6.24
C SER A 347 4.84 -15.93 5.83
N GLU A 348 5.72 -16.93 5.86
CA GLU A 348 7.16 -16.75 5.60
C GLU A 348 7.44 -16.05 4.26
N TRP A 349 6.60 -16.26 3.26
CA TRP A 349 6.70 -15.60 1.98
C TRP A 349 6.49 -14.08 2.07
N SER A 350 5.55 -13.61 2.89
CA SER A 350 5.32 -12.17 3.12
C SER A 350 6.58 -11.52 3.69
N LEU A 351 7.26 -12.22 4.61
CA LEU A 351 8.54 -11.79 5.16
C LEU A 351 9.68 -11.81 4.14
N ARG A 352 9.60 -12.65 3.08
CA ARG A 352 10.58 -12.69 1.98
C ARG A 352 10.40 -11.53 0.99
N GLN A 353 9.17 -11.08 0.73
CA GLN A 353 8.90 -9.97 -0.19
C GLN A 353 9.24 -8.59 0.42
N MET A 354 9.22 -8.45 1.75
CA MET A 354 9.67 -7.25 2.45
C MET A 354 11.20 -7.04 2.44
N ARG A 355 11.97 -7.91 1.77
CA ARG A 355 13.45 -7.83 1.68
C ARG A 355 13.87 -7.01 0.46
N ASP A 356 14.69 -6.00 0.70
CA ASP A 356 15.29 -5.17 -0.36
C ASP A 356 16.23 -6.01 -1.26
N PRO A 357 16.19 -5.88 -2.60
CA PRO A 357 17.18 -6.46 -3.52
C PRO A 357 18.65 -6.09 -3.23
N ALA A 358 18.93 -5.09 -2.38
CA ALA A 358 20.29 -4.77 -1.89
C ALA A 358 20.80 -5.70 -0.77
N GLY A 359 20.03 -6.71 -0.34
CA GLY A 359 20.52 -7.76 0.55
C GLY A 359 20.63 -7.37 2.03
N THR A 360 20.10 -6.23 2.45
CA THR A 360 19.86 -5.94 3.87
C THR A 360 18.56 -6.62 4.30
N ASP A 361 18.69 -7.88 4.71
CA ASP A 361 17.62 -8.63 5.31
C ASP A 361 17.58 -8.42 6.82
N LEU A 362 16.42 -8.06 7.37
CA LEU A 362 16.14 -8.17 8.81
C LEU A 362 15.72 -9.59 9.23
N SER A 363 15.92 -10.62 8.40
CA SER A 363 15.61 -12.04 8.68
C SER A 363 16.14 -13.09 7.66
N VAL A 364 17.46 -13.20 7.40
CA VAL A 364 18.10 -14.13 6.42
C VAL A 364 17.57 -15.59 6.46
N PRO A 365 17.28 -16.27 5.31
CA PRO A 365 17.14 -17.72 5.26
C PRO A 365 18.55 -18.31 5.21
N LEU A 366 18.97 -18.88 6.32
CA LEU A 366 20.33 -19.36 6.52
C LEU A 366 20.63 -20.59 5.63
N LEU A 367 21.79 -20.57 4.97
CA LEU A 367 22.34 -21.62 4.10
C LEU A 367 22.24 -23.02 4.74
N ALA A 368 21.68 -24.03 4.06
CA ALA A 368 21.63 -25.39 4.60
C ALA A 368 23.04 -26.04 4.58
N LEU A 369 23.59 -26.39 5.74
CA LEU A 369 24.93 -26.92 5.96
C LEU A 369 24.89 -28.37 6.50
N SER A 370 25.84 -29.22 6.10
CA SER A 370 25.96 -30.57 6.68
C SER A 370 26.73 -30.54 8.01
N TRP A 371 26.51 -31.53 8.88
CA TRP A 371 27.31 -31.69 10.10
C TRP A 371 28.80 -31.89 9.82
N ASP A 372 29.14 -32.52 8.71
CA ASP A 372 30.54 -32.73 8.33
C ASP A 372 31.22 -31.41 8.01
N ALA A 373 30.53 -30.48 7.34
CA ALA A 373 31.05 -29.13 7.11
C ALA A 373 31.23 -28.38 8.44
N VAL A 374 30.24 -28.40 9.34
CA VAL A 374 30.31 -27.69 10.63
C VAL A 374 31.49 -28.18 11.50
N LYS A 375 31.79 -29.48 11.47
CA LYS A 375 32.89 -30.08 12.25
C LYS A 375 34.29 -29.67 11.79
N GLU A 376 34.44 -29.05 10.62
CA GLU A 376 35.74 -28.57 10.13
C GLU A 376 36.16 -27.24 10.79
N HIS A 377 35.20 -26.49 11.33
CA HIS A 377 35.38 -25.13 11.87
C HIS A 377 35.57 -25.14 13.40
N THR A 378 36.71 -25.69 13.87
CA THR A 378 37.00 -25.86 15.32
C THR A 378 38.21 -25.09 15.85
N ARG A 379 38.74 -24.11 15.09
CA ARG A 379 40.02 -23.45 15.39
C ARG A 379 39.82 -22.00 15.82
N GLU A 380 40.81 -21.39 16.50
CA GLU A 380 40.69 -19.99 16.93
C GLU A 380 40.52 -18.99 15.78
N ASP A 381 41.06 -19.33 14.60
CA ASP A 381 40.98 -18.56 13.37
C ASP A 381 39.78 -18.93 12.49
N ASP A 382 39.00 -19.96 12.88
CA ASP A 382 37.85 -20.48 12.14
C ASP A 382 36.96 -21.35 13.06
N CYS A 383 35.99 -20.73 13.73
CA CYS A 383 35.20 -21.33 14.82
C CYS A 383 33.69 -21.14 14.63
N TRP A 384 32.98 -22.24 14.36
CA TRP A 384 31.52 -22.25 14.27
C TRP A 384 30.89 -23.06 15.39
N ILE A 385 29.68 -22.69 15.78
CA ILE A 385 28.85 -23.45 16.73
C ILE A 385 27.43 -23.58 16.19
N VAL A 386 26.68 -24.59 16.65
CA VAL A 386 25.25 -24.72 16.32
C VAL A 386 24.39 -24.30 17.51
N LEU A 387 23.41 -23.44 17.27
CA LEU A 387 22.41 -23.01 18.24
C LEU A 387 21.01 -23.11 17.60
N TYR A 388 20.13 -23.94 18.16
CA TYR A 388 18.78 -24.21 17.66
C TYR A 388 18.72 -24.60 16.17
N GLY A 389 19.67 -25.44 15.76
CA GLY A 389 19.84 -25.86 14.37
C GLY A 389 20.43 -24.79 13.45
N ARG A 390 20.80 -23.61 13.95
CA ARG A 390 21.48 -22.54 13.20
C ARG A 390 22.98 -22.60 13.43
N VAL A 391 23.77 -22.56 12.36
CA VAL A 391 25.24 -22.47 12.39
C VAL A 391 25.63 -21.00 12.55
N VAL A 392 26.37 -20.69 13.60
CA VAL A 392 26.84 -19.35 13.97
C VAL A 392 28.36 -19.35 13.96
N ASP A 393 28.95 -18.52 13.11
CA ASP A 393 30.37 -18.16 13.14
C ASP A 393 30.62 -17.21 14.32
N VAL A 394 31.43 -17.71 15.26
CA VAL A 394 31.81 -16.99 16.47
C VAL A 394 33.27 -16.53 16.45
N THR A 395 33.99 -16.73 15.34
CA THR A 395 35.43 -16.46 15.20
C THR A 395 35.79 -15.04 15.64
N GLY A 396 35.11 -14.03 15.11
CA GLY A 396 35.32 -12.62 15.48
C GLY A 396 34.89 -12.27 16.91
N PHE A 397 34.06 -13.10 17.53
CA PHE A 397 33.52 -12.87 18.87
C PHE A 397 34.31 -13.59 19.97
N LEU A 398 35.15 -14.57 19.64
CA LEU A 398 35.98 -15.30 20.60
C LEU A 398 36.76 -14.35 21.54
N SER A 399 37.39 -13.31 20.98
CA SER A 399 38.23 -12.36 21.74
C SER A 399 37.44 -11.40 22.63
N THR A 400 36.13 -11.25 22.38
CA THR A 400 35.25 -10.30 23.09
C THR A 400 34.18 -11.00 23.93
N HIS A 401 34.14 -12.34 23.92
CA HIS A 401 33.19 -13.14 24.68
C HIS A 401 33.38 -12.96 26.20
N PRO A 402 32.35 -12.51 26.95
CA PRO A 402 32.45 -12.26 28.39
C PRO A 402 32.81 -13.50 29.22
N GLY A 403 32.42 -14.69 28.78
CA GLY A 403 32.78 -15.97 29.42
C GLY A 403 34.20 -16.46 29.08
N GLY A 404 34.94 -15.72 28.24
CA GLY A 404 36.26 -16.10 27.72
C GLY A 404 36.20 -17.00 26.49
N LYS A 405 37.24 -16.92 25.65
CA LYS A 405 37.32 -17.66 24.37
C LYS A 405 37.31 -19.19 24.51
N HIS A 406 37.88 -19.71 25.60
CA HIS A 406 38.05 -21.15 25.83
C HIS A 406 36.72 -21.90 25.95
N VAL A 407 35.66 -21.22 26.43
CA VAL A 407 34.32 -21.81 26.56
C VAL A 407 33.68 -22.05 25.19
N LEU A 408 33.83 -21.11 24.25
CA LEU A 408 33.32 -21.26 22.89
C LEU A 408 34.14 -22.26 22.08
N LEU A 409 35.47 -22.28 22.26
CA LEU A 409 36.35 -23.25 21.61
C LEU A 409 36.08 -24.70 22.07
N ALA A 410 35.63 -24.91 23.31
CA ALA A 410 35.29 -26.24 23.82
C ALA A 410 34.07 -26.86 23.14
N VAL A 411 33.19 -26.05 22.55
CA VAL A 411 31.97 -26.49 21.84
C VAL A 411 32.02 -26.22 20.34
N ALA A 412 33.19 -25.83 19.82
CA ALA A 412 33.37 -25.53 18.41
C ALA A 412 33.09 -26.77 17.53
N GLY A 413 32.42 -26.57 16.40
CA GLY A 413 31.98 -27.63 15.49
C GLY A 413 30.85 -28.53 16.01
N THR A 414 30.21 -28.17 17.12
CA THR A 414 29.17 -29.00 17.77
C THR A 414 27.87 -28.22 18.07
N ASP A 415 26.84 -28.94 18.52
CA ASP A 415 25.61 -28.34 19.04
C ASP A 415 25.81 -27.81 20.46
N ALA A 416 25.84 -26.48 20.57
CA ALA A 416 26.01 -25.79 21.83
C ALA A 416 24.67 -25.37 22.46
N THR A 417 23.51 -25.73 21.87
CA THR A 417 22.20 -25.22 22.28
C THR A 417 21.91 -25.46 23.76
N ALA A 418 22.12 -26.68 24.26
CA ALA A 418 21.83 -27.02 25.65
C ALA A 418 22.72 -26.24 26.64
N HIS A 419 24.01 -26.11 26.33
CA HIS A 419 24.96 -25.38 27.17
C HIS A 419 24.69 -23.87 27.13
N PHE A 420 24.27 -23.35 25.97
CA PHE A 420 23.89 -21.97 25.80
C PHE A 420 22.62 -21.64 26.60
N GLU A 421 21.59 -22.48 26.55
CA GLU A 421 20.34 -22.29 27.31
C GLU A 421 20.58 -22.28 28.81
N GLU A 422 21.34 -23.25 29.33
CA GLU A 422 21.64 -23.37 30.77
C GLU A 422 22.18 -22.07 31.38
N ILE A 423 22.99 -21.32 30.59
CA ILE A 423 23.64 -20.10 31.05
C ILE A 423 22.83 -18.85 30.69
N HIS A 424 22.18 -18.83 29.52
CA HIS A 424 21.65 -17.60 28.91
C HIS A 424 20.11 -17.50 28.87
N GLU A 425 19.38 -18.54 29.28
CA GLU A 425 17.91 -18.56 29.31
C GLU A 425 17.35 -17.36 30.08
N SER A 426 17.89 -17.07 31.28
CA SER A 426 17.44 -15.97 32.14
C SER A 426 17.83 -14.56 31.64
N SER A 427 18.77 -14.48 30.68
CA SER A 427 19.38 -13.22 30.23
C SER A 427 18.95 -12.78 28.83
N GLY A 428 18.03 -13.53 28.21
CA GLY A 428 17.46 -13.21 26.89
C GLY A 428 17.55 -14.33 25.86
N GLY A 429 18.11 -15.49 26.21
CA GLY A 429 18.17 -16.68 25.35
C GLY A 429 18.73 -16.38 23.95
N PHE A 430 18.14 -16.96 22.91
CA PHE A 430 18.60 -16.81 21.53
C PHE A 430 18.62 -15.35 21.01
N SER A 431 17.90 -14.42 21.64
CA SER A 431 17.95 -13.00 21.26
C SER A 431 19.31 -12.34 21.49
N LEU A 432 20.15 -12.91 22.37
CA LEU A 432 21.51 -12.43 22.62
C LEU A 432 22.44 -12.66 21.42
N VAL A 433 22.21 -13.74 20.66
CA VAL A 433 22.96 -14.06 19.44
C VAL A 433 22.71 -12.98 18.38
N SER A 434 21.45 -12.59 18.18
CA SER A 434 21.09 -11.52 17.24
C SER A 434 21.66 -10.16 17.65
N LYS A 435 21.88 -9.92 18.95
CA LYS A 435 22.41 -8.65 19.47
C LYS A 435 23.94 -8.54 19.32
N HIS A 436 24.67 -9.61 19.61
CA HIS A 436 26.14 -9.59 19.64
C HIS A 436 26.79 -10.15 18.37
N LEU A 437 26.05 -10.93 17.58
CA LEU A 437 26.50 -11.57 16.35
C LEU A 437 25.47 -11.36 15.21
N PRO A 438 25.11 -10.12 14.87
CA PRO A 438 24.05 -9.83 13.89
C PRO A 438 24.36 -10.36 12.47
N GLN A 439 25.64 -10.53 12.14
CA GLN A 439 26.12 -11.09 10.86
C GLN A 439 26.77 -12.48 11.03
N GLY A 440 26.81 -13.02 12.26
CA GLY A 440 27.53 -14.25 12.55
C GLY A 440 26.76 -15.51 12.14
N THR A 441 25.49 -15.42 11.74
CA THR A 441 24.74 -16.63 11.39
C THR A 441 25.00 -17.03 9.94
N VAL A 442 25.65 -18.17 9.76
CA VAL A 442 26.13 -18.69 8.46
C VAL A 442 25.05 -19.53 7.77
N GLY A 443 24.33 -20.35 8.54
CA GLY A 443 23.54 -21.43 7.98
C GLY A 443 22.56 -22.11 8.94
N ASN A 444 21.81 -23.10 8.45
CA ASN A 444 21.06 -24.08 9.23
C ASN A 444 21.68 -25.46 9.02
N VAL A 445 21.91 -26.25 10.06
CA VAL A 445 22.47 -27.59 9.91
C VAL A 445 21.38 -28.62 9.55
N VAL A 446 21.65 -29.47 8.57
CA VAL A 446 20.74 -30.51 8.08
C VAL A 446 20.68 -31.67 9.07
N GLY A 447 19.46 -32.16 9.37
CA GLY A 447 19.25 -33.31 10.25
C GLY A 447 19.30 -33.00 11.75
N TRP A 448 19.23 -31.72 12.14
CA TRP A 448 19.05 -31.34 13.54
C TRP A 448 17.63 -31.69 14.03
N SER A 449 17.53 -32.40 15.15
CA SER A 449 16.26 -32.90 15.70
C SER A 449 15.88 -32.30 17.06
N GLY A 450 16.48 -31.16 17.43
CA GLY A 450 16.19 -30.47 18.68
C GLY A 450 14.90 -29.64 18.63
N PRO A 451 14.44 -29.09 19.77
CA PRO A 451 13.23 -28.28 19.84
C PRO A 451 13.42 -26.97 19.06
N PRO A 452 12.50 -26.59 18.15
CA PRO A 452 12.63 -25.31 17.45
C PRO A 452 12.67 -24.15 18.44
N PRO A 453 13.31 -23.01 18.10
CA PRO A 453 13.24 -21.84 18.94
C PRO A 453 11.75 -21.50 19.16
N PRO A 454 11.29 -21.30 20.40
CA PRO A 454 9.86 -21.32 20.71
C PRO A 454 9.06 -20.27 19.88
N GLY A 455 8.04 -20.73 19.14
CA GLY A 455 7.16 -19.90 18.28
C GLY A 455 5.69 -20.40 18.20
N PRO A 456 4.71 -19.58 17.76
CA PRO A 456 3.26 -19.87 17.85
C PRO A 456 2.70 -20.73 16.69
N THR A 457 1.53 -21.34 16.92
CA THR A 457 0.94 -22.47 16.18
C THR A 457 -0.15 -22.09 15.15
N GLN A 458 -0.09 -22.68 13.95
CA GLN A 458 -0.97 -22.45 12.78
C GLN A 458 -2.31 -23.25 12.75
N ARG A 459 -3.33 -22.77 12.00
CA ARG A 459 -4.53 -23.55 11.60
C ARG A 459 -4.96 -23.33 10.12
N LYS A 460 -5.50 -24.39 9.51
CA LYS A 460 -5.91 -24.54 8.08
C LYS A 460 -7.32 -23.99 7.74
N MET A 461 -7.52 -23.55 6.48
CA MET A 461 -8.82 -23.18 5.86
C MET A 461 -9.14 -24.02 4.60
N CYS A 462 -10.43 -24.09 4.22
CA CYS A 462 -11.02 -24.91 3.12
C CYS A 462 -11.42 -24.11 1.85
N SER A 463 -11.65 -24.81 0.73
CA SER A 463 -11.66 -24.36 -0.68
C SER A 463 -12.86 -23.52 -1.20
N PRO A 464 -12.72 -22.79 -2.33
CA PRO A 464 -13.69 -21.82 -2.81
C PRO A 464 -14.55 -22.29 -4.01
N LEU A 465 -15.87 -22.12 -3.91
CA LEU A 465 -16.85 -22.33 -5.01
C LEU A 465 -17.42 -21.01 -5.55
N TRP A 466 -16.80 -19.87 -5.20
CA TRP A 466 -17.40 -18.52 -5.32
C TRP A 466 -16.91 -17.69 -6.52
N LEU A 467 -16.15 -18.29 -7.44
CA LEU A 467 -15.57 -17.62 -8.62
C LEU A 467 -16.60 -17.16 -9.69
N LEU A 468 -17.91 -17.35 -9.47
CA LEU A 468 -18.95 -17.07 -10.49
C LEU A 468 -19.74 -15.77 -10.30
N VAL A 469 -19.46 -15.00 -9.24
CA VAL A 469 -20.26 -13.81 -8.88
C VAL A 469 -19.96 -12.55 -9.73
N PRO A 470 -18.72 -12.25 -10.15
CA PRO A 470 -18.43 -10.97 -10.84
C PRO A 470 -19.06 -10.85 -12.24
N VAL A 471 -19.40 -11.97 -12.89
CA VAL A 471 -19.94 -12.00 -14.26
C VAL A 471 -21.44 -11.65 -14.30
N LEU A 472 -22.18 -11.86 -13.21
CA LEU A 472 -23.63 -11.67 -13.18
C LEU A 472 -24.07 -10.24 -12.89
N VAL A 473 -23.24 -9.42 -12.23
CA VAL A 473 -23.59 -8.03 -11.89
C VAL A 473 -23.48 -7.10 -13.12
N ALA A 474 -22.56 -7.38 -14.04
CA ALA A 474 -22.40 -6.59 -15.27
C ALA A 474 -23.57 -6.75 -16.26
N ALA A 475 -24.29 -7.88 -16.23
CA ALA A 475 -25.39 -8.16 -17.15
C ALA A 475 -26.70 -7.45 -16.80
N VAL A 476 -26.88 -7.03 -15.54
CA VAL A 476 -28.17 -6.50 -15.04
C VAL A 476 -28.30 -4.97 -15.20
N VAL A 477 -27.19 -4.23 -15.30
CA VAL A 477 -27.23 -2.75 -15.35
C VAL A 477 -27.38 -2.21 -16.78
N GLY A 478 -27.01 -2.98 -17.82
CA GLY A 478 -27.04 -2.54 -19.21
C GLY A 478 -28.41 -2.57 -19.91
N SER A 479 -29.47 -3.05 -19.26
CA SER A 479 -30.76 -3.35 -19.90
C SER A 479 -31.91 -2.40 -19.54
N VAL A 480 -31.65 -1.31 -18.82
CA VAL A 480 -32.69 -0.36 -18.40
C VAL A 480 -32.26 1.06 -18.76
N VAL A 481 -33.12 1.76 -19.51
CA VAL A 481 -33.03 3.15 -20.01
C VAL A 481 -32.48 3.29 -21.45
N PRO A 482 -33.36 3.31 -22.47
CA PRO A 482 -33.06 3.97 -23.73
C PRO A 482 -33.10 5.49 -23.52
N LEU A 483 -31.99 6.19 -23.72
CA LEU A 483 -31.96 7.65 -23.86
C LEU A 483 -32.12 8.01 -25.35
N PRO A 484 -32.88 9.07 -25.68
CA PRO A 484 -33.14 9.47 -27.06
C PRO A 484 -31.85 9.94 -27.76
N LEU A 485 -31.84 9.70 -29.08
CA LEU A 485 -30.76 9.93 -30.04
C LEU A 485 -30.18 11.36 -30.04
#